data_AF-A0A9E1E7L1-F1
#
_entry.id   AF-A0A9E1E7L1-F1
#
_cell.length_a   1.000
_cell.length_b   1.000
_cell.length_c   1.000
_cell.angle_alpha   90.00
_cell.angle_beta   90.00
_cell.angle_gamma   90.00
#
_symmetry.space_group_name_H-M   'P 1'
#
loop_
_entity.id
_entity.type
_entity.pdbx_description
1 polymer ?
#
loop_
_entity_poly.entity_id
_entity_poly.type
_entity_poly.pdbx_seq_one_letter_code
_entity_poly.pdbx_strand_id
1 'polypeptide(L)' 'MDSLSRNGSGCYDPTMGEAIARAEHVPKHVRDVIEVLKKIASLAGFRIANIELEDKTTRKKFKYRK' A
#
# COMPACT_ATOMS: atom_id res chain seq x y z
N MET A 1 27.55 -7.20 19.26
CA MET A 1 27.79 -5.83 18.75
C MET A 1 26.59 -5.48 17.89
N ASP A 2 25.55 -5.11 18.63
CA ASP A 2 24.17 -4.98 18.24
C ASP A 2 23.97 -3.58 17.65
N SER A 3 23.34 -3.49 16.48
CA SER A 3 23.03 -2.19 15.84
C SER A 3 21.56 -2.15 15.48
N LEU A 4 20.72 -2.17 16.52
CA LEU A 4 19.30 -1.85 16.44
C LEU A 4 19.15 -0.33 16.33
N SER A 5 19.05 0.17 15.11
CA SER A 5 18.67 1.56 14.87
C SER A 5 17.17 1.74 15.20
N ARG A 6 16.90 2.38 16.34
CA ARG A 6 15.56 2.81 16.74
C ARG A 6 15.10 3.98 15.87
N ASN A 7 13.93 3.86 15.26
CA ASN A 7 13.15 5.04 14.85
C ASN A 7 12.62 5.74 16.12
N GLY A 8 12.78 7.06 16.21
CA GLY A 8 12.46 7.92 17.36
C GLY A 8 10.97 8.12 17.66
N SER A 9 10.08 7.35 17.05
CA SER A 9 8.64 7.38 17.30
C SER A 9 8.17 5.98 17.63
N GLY A 10 7.99 5.68 18.92
CA GLY A 10 7.68 4.36 19.48
C GLY A 10 6.29 3.81 19.16
N CYS A 11 5.89 3.76 17.88
CA CYS A 11 4.82 2.90 17.39
C CYS A 11 5.31 2.21 16.12
N TYR A 12 5.74 0.96 16.26
CA TYR A 12 6.06 0.11 15.13
C TYR A 12 4.73 -0.48 14.65
N ASP A 13 4.10 0.15 13.67
CA ASP A 13 3.00 -0.45 12.92
C ASP A 13 3.64 -1.43 11.90
N PRO A 14 3.74 -2.74 12.19
CA PRO A 14 4.51 -3.68 11.37
C PRO A 14 3.79 -3.95 10.03
N THR A 15 2.54 -3.50 9.89
CA THR A 15 1.65 -3.83 8.79
C THR A 15 1.97 -3.06 7.50
N MET A 16 2.87 -2.06 7.55
CA MET A 16 3.27 -1.30 6.36
C MET A 16 4.55 -1.83 5.70
N GLY A 17 5.43 -2.51 6.45
CA GLY A 17 6.71 -2.99 5.93
C GLY A 17 6.62 -4.29 5.14
N GLU A 18 5.79 -5.23 5.60
CA GLU A 18 5.84 -6.61 5.10
C GLU A 18 4.95 -6.87 3.87
N ALA A 19 3.99 -5.98 3.57
CA ALA A 19 3.15 -6.11 2.37
C ALA A 19 3.83 -5.57 1.09
N ILE A 20 4.90 -4.79 1.23
CA ILE A 20 5.61 -4.15 0.10
C ILE A 20 6.71 -5.07 -0.46
N ALA A 21 7.22 -6.01 0.35
CA ALA A 21 8.33 -6.88 -0.03
C ALA A 21 7.98 -7.97 -1.06
N ARG A 22 6.68 -8.22 -1.33
CA ARG A 22 6.22 -9.23 -2.31
C ARG A 22 5.52 -8.66 -3.54
N ALA A 23 5.38 -7.34 -3.63
CA ALA A 23 4.85 -6.68 -4.83
C ALA A 23 6.02 -6.39 -5.76
N GLU A 24 6.31 -7.30 -6.67
CA GLU A 24 7.13 -7.03 -7.85
C GLU A 24 6.71 -5.68 -8.47
N HIS A 25 7.55 -4.67 -8.23
CA HIS A 25 7.56 -3.33 -8.84
C HIS A 25 6.19 -2.72 -9.22
N VAL A 26 5.27 -2.55 -8.25
CA VAL A 26 4.08 -1.70 -8.48
C VAL A 26 4.54 -0.25 -8.62
N PRO A 27 4.27 0.43 -9.76
CA PRO A 27 4.72 1.80 -9.97
C PRO A 27 4.18 2.74 -8.89
N LYS A 28 4.99 3.72 -8.48
CA LYS A 28 4.64 4.67 -7.41
C LYS A 28 3.26 5.31 -7.60
N HIS A 29 2.95 5.73 -8.83
CA HIS A 29 1.66 6.36 -9.15
C HIS A 29 0.45 5.43 -8.90
N VAL A 30 0.58 4.13 -9.14
CA VAL A 30 -0.49 3.15 -8.87
C VAL A 30 -0.70 3.01 -7.36
N ARG A 31 0.39 3.00 -6.60
CA ARG A 31 0.36 2.94 -5.14
C ARG A 31 -0.30 4.18 -4.52
N ASP A 32 0.06 5.38 -4.98
CA ASP A 32 -0.52 6.63 -4.50
C ASP A 32 -2.05 6.65 -4.70
N VAL A 33 -2.53 6.19 -5.86
CA VAL A 33 -3.98 6.08 -6.14
C VAL A 33 -4.66 5.11 -5.15
N ILE A 34 -4.07 3.94 -4.90
CA ILE A 34 -4.59 2.96 -3.93
C ILE A 34 -4.68 3.56 -2.52
N GLU A 35 -3.68 4.34 -2.10
CA GLU A 35 -3.67 4.98 -0.78
C GLU A 35 -4.76 6.04 -0.63
N VAL A 36 -5.01 6.86 -1.65
CA VAL A 36 -6.10 7.84 -1.64
C VAL A 36 -7.46 7.14 -1.56
N LEU A 37 -7.69 6.10 -2.37
CA LEU A 37 -8.94 5.33 -2.34
C LEU A 37 -9.20 4.72 -0.95
N LYS A 38 -8.16 4.17 -0.31
CA LYS A 38 -8.26 3.64 1.06
C LYS A 38 -8.63 4.71 2.07
N LYS A 39 -8.04 5.91 1.98
CA LYS A 39 -8.37 7.02 2.88
C LYS A 39 -9.83 7.44 2.72
N ILE A 40 -10.32 7.60 1.49
CA ILE A 40 -11.72 7.95 1.22
C ILE A 40 -12.67 6.88 1.78
N ALA A 41 -12.39 5.61 1.50
CA ALA A 41 -13.21 4.51 2.03
C ALA A 41 -13.22 4.52 3.57
N SER A 42 -12.06 4.71 4.20
CA SER A 42 -11.94 4.77 5.66
C SER A 42 -12.73 5.94 6.25
N LEU A 43 -12.70 7.11 5.61
CA LEU A 43 -13.48 8.28 6.05
C LEU A 43 -14.98 8.01 5.98
N ALA A 44 -15.42 7.22 4.99
CA ALA A 44 -16.81 6.83 4.83
C ALA A 44 -17.19 5.57 5.64
N GLY A 45 -16.30 5.05 6.50
CA GLY A 45 -16.57 3.86 7.33
C GLY A 45 -16.49 2.52 6.59
N PHE A 46 -15.93 2.50 5.38
CA PHE A 46 -15.77 1.30 4.56
C PHE A 46 -14.33 0.79 4.59
N ARG A 47 -14.19 -0.54 4.50
CA ARG A 47 -12.91 -1.21 4.27
C ARG A 47 -12.88 -1.77 2.86
N ILE A 48 -11.86 -1.42 2.09
CA ILE A 48 -11.66 -1.98 0.76
C ILE A 48 -11.11 -3.41 0.88
N ALA A 49 -11.80 -4.38 0.29
CA ALA A 49 -11.40 -5.78 0.26
C ALA A 49 -10.41 -6.08 -0.88
N ASN A 50 -10.68 -5.58 -2.09
CA ASN A 50 -9.84 -5.77 -3.28
C ASN A 50 -9.91 -4.52 -4.18
N ILE A 51 -8.83 -4.24 -4.90
CA ILE A 51 -8.75 -3.19 -5.92
C ILE A 51 -8.12 -3.78 -7.19
N GLU A 52 -8.77 -3.56 -8.33
CA GLU A 52 -8.17 -3.77 -9.66
C GLU A 52 -8.08 -2.40 -10.35
N LEU A 53 -6.85 -1.97 -10.67
CA LEU A 53 -6.59 -0.78 -11.46
C LEU A 53 -6.12 -1.21 -12.85
N GLU A 54 -6.70 -0.62 -13.89
CA GLU A 54 -6.25 -0.80 -15.27
C GLU A 54 -5.68 0.53 -15.77
N ASP A 55 -4.43 0.52 -16.19
CA ASP A 55 -3.84 1.66 -16.88
C ASP A 55 -4.48 1.79 -18.26
N LYS A 56 -5.16 2.92 -18.52
CA LYS A 56 -5.92 3.10 -19.75
C LYS A 56 -5.06 3.14 -21.01
N THR A 57 -3.79 3.51 -20.87
CA THR A 57 -2.84 3.68 -21.99
C THR A 57 -2.17 2.36 -22.36
N THR A 58 -1.65 1.64 -21.36
CA THR A 58 -0.88 0.41 -21.53
C THR A 58 -1.73 -0.86 -21.36
N ARG A 59 -2.99 -0.72 -20.91
CA ARG A 59 -3.90 -1.82 -20.57
C ARG A 59 -3.37 -2.75 -19.47
N LYS A 60 -2.31 -2.35 -18.77
CA LYS A 60 -1.73 -3.11 -17.66
C LYS A 60 -2.67 -3.10 -16.47
N LYS A 61 -2.86 -4.27 -15.88
CA LYS A 61 -3.70 -4.46 -14.70
C LYS A 61 -2.86 -4.61 -13.46
N PHE A 62 -3.22 -3.88 -12.43
CA PHE A 62 -2.64 -3.93 -11.10
C PHE A 62 -3.69 -4.41 -10.12
N LYS A 63 -3.44 -5.56 -9.52
CA LYS A 63 -4.32 -6.14 -8.51
C LYS A 63 -3.71 -5.88 -7.13
N TYR A 64 -4.50 -5.28 -6.26
CA TYR A 64 -4.18 -5.17 -4.84
C TYR A 64 -5.20 -5.96 -4.03
N ARG A 65 -4.69 -6.94 -3.30
CA ARG A 65 -5.44 -7.76 -2.35
C ARG A 65 -4.82 -7.59 -0.98
N LYS A 66 -5.65 -7.34 0.03
CA LYS A 66 -5.23 -7.32 1.44
C LYS A 66 -5.08 -8.74 1.97
#